data_AF-A0A3P1SH55-F1
#
_entry.id   AF-A0A3P1SH55-F1
#
_cell.length_a   1.000
_cell.length_b   1.000
_cell.length_c   1.000
_cell.angle_alpha   90.00
_cell.angle_beta   90.00
_cell.angle_gamma   90.00
#
_symmetry.space_group_name_H-M   'P 1'
#
loop_
_entity.id
_entity.type
_entity.pdbx_description
1 polymer ?
#
loop_
_entity_poly.entity_id
_entity_poly.type
_entity_poly.pdbx_seq_one_letter_code
_entity_poly.pdbx_strand_id
1 'polypeptide(L)'
;SKHFALGSQVTKKSTLTFVFLWLFGSLTTVLAIIFSINLGSLYILLAITLYFIYAIQFHIFIRRTGNFNIVASLCHPLLFICFVVIFFKSWLDINVFKRIYWKGRRIDL
;
A
#
# COMPACT_ATOMS: atom_id res chain seq x y z
N SER A 1 -0.97 -12.20 9.31
CA SER A 1 -1.74 -10.99 9.70
C SER A 1 -1.44 -10.50 11.13
N LYS A 2 -1.17 -11.36 12.13
CA LYS A 2 -0.85 -10.93 13.52
C LYS A 2 0.32 -9.93 13.66
N HIS A 3 1.37 -10.02 12.84
CA HIS A 3 2.54 -9.13 12.92
C HIS A 3 2.30 -7.70 12.39
N PHE A 4 1.39 -7.51 11.42
CA PHE A 4 1.14 -6.17 10.85
C PHE A 4 0.43 -5.25 11.84
N ALA A 5 -0.57 -5.80 12.53
CA ALA A 5 -1.31 -5.19 13.63
C ALA A 5 -0.40 -4.72 14.78
N LEU A 6 0.40 -5.63 15.33
CA LEU A 6 1.34 -5.35 16.43
C LEU A 6 2.45 -4.39 15.99
N GLY A 7 2.94 -4.50 14.76
CA GLY A 7 3.90 -3.55 14.18
C GLY A 7 3.35 -2.11 14.11
N SER A 8 2.04 -1.94 13.91
CA SER A 8 1.39 -0.61 13.90
C SER A 8 1.32 0.07 15.27
N GLN A 9 1.35 -0.72 16.36
CA GLN A 9 1.41 -0.18 17.73
C GLN A 9 2.83 0.22 18.13
N VAL A 10 3.85 -0.49 17.62
CA VAL A 10 5.27 -0.20 17.91
C VAL A 10 5.83 0.92 17.00
N THR A 11 5.25 1.10 15.82
CA THR A 11 5.65 2.15 14.87
C THR A 11 4.94 3.46 15.20
N LYS A 12 5.69 4.56 15.32
CA LYS A 12 5.11 5.90 15.54
C LYS A 12 3.99 6.17 14.53
N LYS A 13 2.79 6.53 15.01
CA LYS A 13 1.61 6.81 14.15
C LYS A 13 1.91 7.73 12.97
N SER A 14 2.80 8.71 13.16
CA SER A 14 3.27 9.65 12.12
C SER A 14 3.97 8.95 10.93
N THR A 15 4.84 7.97 11.18
CA THR A 15 5.50 7.21 10.11
C THR A 15 4.49 6.41 9.29
N LEU A 16 3.49 5.85 9.97
CA LEU A 16 2.44 5.06 9.33
C LEU A 16 1.56 5.95 8.43
N THR A 17 1.20 7.16 8.88
CA THR A 17 0.49 8.13 8.03
C THR A 17 1.30 8.58 6.82
N PHE A 18 2.62 8.75 6.96
CA PHE A 18 3.49 9.08 5.82
C PHE A 18 3.55 7.93 4.80
N VAL A 19 3.60 6.69 5.26
CA VAL A 19 3.51 5.51 4.38
C VAL A 19 2.17 5.49 3.67
N PHE A 20 1.06 5.74 4.36
CA PHE A 20 -0.25 5.83 3.70
C PHE A 20 -0.30 6.95 2.65
N LEU A 21 0.18 8.14 2.99
CA LEU A 21 0.20 9.27 2.07
C LEU A 21 1.03 8.97 0.82
N TRP A 22 2.20 8.35 1.00
CA TRP A 22 3.03 7.89 -0.11
C TRP A 22 2.32 6.84 -0.96
N LEU A 23 1.61 5.91 -0.32
CA LEU A 23 0.85 4.88 -1.01
C LEU A 23 -0.35 5.44 -1.80
N PHE A 24 -1.04 6.47 -1.30
CA PHE A 24 -2.06 7.18 -2.08
C PHE A 24 -1.46 7.82 -3.35
N GLY A 25 -0.21 8.28 -3.29
CA GLY A 25 0.54 8.75 -4.46
C GLY A 25 0.60 7.72 -5.59
N SER A 26 0.72 6.43 -5.26
CA SER A 26 0.69 5.36 -6.27
C SER A 26 -0.70 5.17 -6.90
N LEU A 27 -1.81 5.37 -6.18
CA LEU A 27 -3.14 5.37 -6.81
C LEU A 27 -3.33 6.57 -7.72
N THR A 28 -2.79 7.73 -7.33
CA THR A 28 -2.94 8.95 -8.13
C THR A 28 -2.26 8.85 -9.49
N THR A 29 -1.20 8.04 -9.66
CA THR A 29 -0.59 7.83 -10.98
C THR A 29 -1.50 7.05 -11.93
N VAL A 30 -2.26 6.07 -11.42
CA VAL A 30 -3.26 5.33 -12.21
C VAL A 30 -4.43 6.24 -12.58
N LEU A 31 -4.92 7.03 -11.63
CA LEU A 31 -5.98 8.02 -11.91
C LEU A 31 -5.49 9.07 -12.91
N ALA A 32 -4.23 9.52 -12.80
CA ALA A 32 -3.65 10.47 -13.74
C ALA A 32 -3.64 9.90 -15.16
N ILE A 33 -3.33 8.62 -15.37
CA ILE A 33 -3.42 7.98 -16.70
C ILE A 33 -4.85 8.05 -17.25
N ILE A 34 -5.86 7.74 -16.42
CA ILE A 34 -7.27 7.76 -16.82
C ILE A 34 -7.73 9.18 -17.17
N PHE A 35 -7.38 10.18 -16.36
CA PHE A 35 -7.73 11.58 -16.62
C PHE A 35 -7.00 12.13 -17.85
N SER A 36 -5.74 11.77 -18.05
CA SER A 36 -4.91 12.23 -19.18
C SER A 36 -5.50 11.88 -20.55
N ILE A 37 -6.31 10.82 -20.66
CA ILE A 37 -7.01 10.46 -21.91
C ILE A 37 -7.91 11.61 -22.39
N ASN A 38 -8.49 12.39 -21.47
CA ASN A 38 -9.40 13.50 -21.80
C ASN A 38 -8.67 14.85 -22.01
N LEU A 39 -7.41 14.98 -21.57
CA LEU A 39 -6.66 16.24 -21.59
C LEU A 39 -5.73 16.38 -22.80
N GLY A 40 -5.34 15.28 -23.45
CA GLY A 40 -4.57 15.28 -24.69
C GLY A 40 -3.22 14.55 -24.61
N SER A 41 -2.52 14.45 -25.76
CA SER A 41 -1.35 13.56 -25.93
C SER A 41 -0.15 13.88 -25.03
N LEU A 42 0.05 15.14 -24.64
CA LEU A 42 1.18 15.56 -23.81
C LEU A 42 1.01 15.08 -22.36
N TYR A 43 -0.21 15.15 -21.83
CA TYR A 43 -0.56 14.67 -20.49
C TYR A 43 -0.50 13.15 -20.38
N ILE A 44 -0.75 12.42 -21.47
CA ILE A 44 -0.61 10.97 -21.54
C ILE A 44 0.86 10.58 -21.39
N LEU A 45 1.77 11.24 -22.12
CA LEU A 45 3.22 10.97 -22.01
C LEU A 45 3.73 11.21 -20.59
N LEU A 46 3.29 12.32 -19.97
CA LEU A 46 3.68 12.68 -18.60
C LEU A 46 3.15 11.66 -17.58
N ALA A 47 1.89 11.23 -17.71
CA ALA A 47 1.29 10.21 -16.83
C ALA A 47 1.99 8.85 -16.95
N ILE A 48 2.35 8.43 -18.17
CA ILE A 48 3.12 7.20 -18.41
C ILE A 48 4.51 7.30 -17.75
N THR A 49 5.18 8.44 -17.91
CA THR A 49 6.51 8.66 -17.33
C THR A 49 6.46 8.60 -15.80
N LEU A 50 5.47 9.25 -15.19
CA LEU A 50 5.22 9.18 -13.74
C LEU A 50 4.94 7.76 -13.26
N TYR A 51 4.18 6.98 -14.03
CA TYR A 51 3.90 5.57 -13.71
C TYR A 51 5.18 4.73 -13.69
N PHE A 52 6.07 4.90 -14.67
CA PHE A 52 7.35 4.18 -14.71
C PHE A 52 8.28 4.57 -13.55
N ILE A 53 8.36 5.87 -13.22
CA ILE A 53 9.15 6.35 -12.08
C ILE A 53 8.64 5.71 -10.78
N TYR A 54 7.32 5.67 -10.58
CA TYR A 54 6.73 5.01 -9.42
C TYR A 54 6.98 3.50 -9.40
N ALA A 55 6.90 2.84 -10.55
CA ALA A 55 7.19 1.40 -10.67
C ALA A 55 8.66 1.09 -10.30
N ILE A 56 9.61 1.93 -10.72
CA ILE A 56 11.03 1.80 -10.34
C ILE A 56 11.20 2.03 -8.84
N GLN A 57 10.62 3.10 -8.29
CA GLN A 57 10.68 3.38 -6.86
C GLN A 57 10.12 2.22 -6.04
N PHE A 58 8.99 1.66 -6.46
CA PHE A 58 8.38 0.49 -5.83
C PHE A 58 9.26 -0.77 -5.97
N HIS A 59 9.90 -0.98 -7.12
CA HIS A 59 10.83 -2.10 -7.33
C HIS A 59 12.03 -2.04 -6.37
N ILE A 60 12.58 -0.84 -6.15
CA ILE A 60 13.69 -0.64 -5.21
C ILE A 60 13.26 -1.02 -3.78
N PHE A 61 12.06 -0.63 -3.37
CA PHE A 61 11.56 -0.95 -2.03
C PHE A 61 11.26 -2.44 -1.85
N ILE A 62 10.60 -3.06 -2.83
CA ILE A 62 10.21 -4.46 -2.72
C ILE A 62 11.44 -5.38 -2.70
N ARG A 63 12.50 -5.04 -3.46
CA ARG A 63 13.79 -5.74 -3.42
C ARG A 63 14.46 -5.71 -2.05
N ARG A 64 14.26 -4.65 -1.27
CA ARG A 64 14.81 -4.57 0.10
C ARG A 64 14.04 -5.45 1.09
N THR A 65 12.80 -5.81 0.77
CA THR A 65 11.95 -6.65 1.63
C THR A 65 11.96 -8.13 1.24
N GLY A 66 12.36 -8.46 0.00
CA GLY A 66 12.49 -9.82 -0.48
C GLY A 66 12.85 -9.91 -1.96
N ASN A 67 13.00 -11.13 -2.48
CA ASN A 67 13.36 -11.37 -3.88
C ASN A 67 12.09 -11.46 -4.75
N PHE A 68 11.42 -10.33 -4.97
CA PHE A 68 10.19 -10.28 -5.75
C PHE A 68 10.46 -10.04 -7.24
N ASN A 69 9.69 -10.72 -8.11
CA ASN A 69 9.79 -10.59 -9.56
C ASN A 69 9.41 -9.19 -10.06
N ILE A 70 10.04 -8.74 -11.16
CA ILE A 70 9.78 -7.44 -11.81
C ILE A 70 8.30 -7.28 -12.23
N VAL A 71 7.63 -8.38 -12.59
CA VAL A 71 6.19 -8.39 -12.90
C VAL A 71 5.34 -7.92 -11.72
N ALA A 72 5.75 -8.23 -10.49
CA ALA A 72 5.09 -7.75 -9.28
C ALA A 72 5.22 -6.22 -9.13
N SER A 73 6.32 -5.64 -9.60
CA SER A 73 6.53 -4.18 -9.58
C SER A 73 5.72 -3.44 -10.63
N LEU A 74 5.40 -4.09 -11.76
CA LEU A 74 4.45 -3.57 -12.73
C LEU A 74 3.01 -3.62 -12.20
N CYS A 75 2.65 -4.69 -11.49
CA CYS A 75 1.35 -4.82 -10.80
C CYS A 75 1.33 -4.15 -9.41
N HIS A 76 2.11 -3.09 -9.21
CA HIS A 76 2.14 -2.34 -7.95
C HIS A 76 0.76 -1.82 -7.48
N PRO A 77 -0.18 -1.34 -8.33
CA PRO A 77 -1.46 -0.83 -7.81
C PRO A 77 -2.33 -1.96 -7.25
N LEU A 78 -2.19 -3.17 -7.76
CA LEU A 78 -2.96 -4.34 -7.33
C LEU A 78 -2.45 -4.88 -5.99
N LEU A 79 -1.12 -4.95 -5.83
CA LEU A 79 -0.47 -5.25 -4.55
C LEU A 79 -0.84 -4.22 -3.48
N PHE A 80 -0.97 -2.96 -3.87
CA PHE A 80 -1.39 -1.90 -2.98
C PHE A 80 -2.83 -2.10 -2.48
N ILE A 81 -3.79 -2.36 -3.37
CA ILE A 81 -5.19 -2.62 -2.97
C ILE A 81 -5.25 -3.79 -1.99
N CYS A 82 -4.54 -4.89 -2.28
CA CYS A 82 -4.44 -6.02 -1.36
C CYS A 82 -3.89 -5.60 0.01
N PHE A 83 -2.84 -4.78 0.04
CA PHE A 83 -2.26 -4.29 1.29
C PHE A 83 -3.24 -3.43 2.09
N VAL A 84 -3.93 -2.48 1.44
CA VAL A 84 -4.94 -1.62 2.11
C VAL A 84 -6.07 -2.45 2.69
N VAL A 85 -6.60 -3.41 1.93
CA VAL A 85 -7.71 -4.26 2.41
C VAL A 85 -7.28 -5.07 3.64
N ILE A 86 -6.10 -5.69 3.58
CA ILE A 86 -5.57 -6.48 4.70
C ILE A 86 -5.30 -5.58 5.91
N PHE A 87 -4.71 -4.40 5.69
CA PHE A 87 -4.44 -3.46 6.77
C PHE A 87 -5.72 -2.92 7.40
N PHE A 88 -6.69 -2.50 6.59
CA PHE A 88 -7.94 -1.94 7.07
C PHE A 88 -8.74 -2.98 7.87
N LYS A 89 -8.80 -4.22 7.38
CA LYS A 89 -9.36 -5.35 8.13
C LYS A 89 -8.64 -5.52 9.48
N SER A 90 -7.31 -5.55 9.45
CA SER A 90 -6.50 -5.71 10.67
C SER A 90 -6.68 -4.55 11.65
N TRP A 91 -6.87 -3.32 11.16
CA TRP A 91 -7.11 -2.14 11.97
C TRP A 91 -8.48 -2.19 12.64
N LEU A 92 -9.51 -2.58 11.89
CA LEU A 92 -10.87 -2.79 12.42
C LEU A 92 -10.87 -3.88 13.51
N ASP A 93 -10.19 -5.00 13.27
CA ASP A 93 -10.10 -6.10 14.24
C ASP A 93 -9.49 -5.66 15.58
N ILE A 94 -8.50 -4.76 15.56
CA ILE A 94 -7.87 -4.24 16.79
C ILE A 94 -8.71 -3.13 17.43
N ASN A 95 -9.11 -2.13 16.66
CA ASN A 95 -9.66 -0.87 17.20
C ASN A 95 -11.17 -0.96 17.46
N VAL A 96 -11.90 -1.75 16.69
CA VAL A 96 -13.36 -1.92 16.82
C VAL A 96 -13.67 -3.19 17.59
N PHE A 97 -13.06 -4.31 17.21
CA PHE A 97 -13.40 -5.59 17.83
C PHE A 97 -12.65 -5.87 19.13
N LYS A 98 -11.48 -5.24 19.39
CA LYS A 98 -10.62 -5.46 20.58
C LYS A 98 -10.35 -6.94 20.93
N ARG A 99 -10.63 -7.88 20.03
CA ARG A 99 -10.60 -9.32 20.32
C ARG A 99 -9.45 -9.96 19.57
N ILE A 100 -8.33 -10.10 20.26
CA ILE A 100 -7.21 -10.88 19.75
C ILE A 100 -7.46 -12.34 20.12
N TYR A 101 -8.00 -13.12 19.17
CA TYR A 101 -8.07 -14.58 19.33
C TYR A 101 -6.68 -15.18 19.06
N TRP A 102 -6.03 -15.65 20.13
CA TRP A 102 -4.71 -16.28 20.03
C TRP A 102 -4.69 -17.66 20.68
N LYS A 103 -4.44 -18.72 19.88
CA LYS A 103 -4.38 -20.14 20.29
C LYS A 103 -5.46 -20.51 21.34
N GLY A 104 -6.73 -20.27 21.03
CA GLY A 104 -7.84 -20.64 21.89
C GLY A 104 -8.02 -19.80 23.16
N ARG A 105 -7.25 -18.73 23.36
CA ARG A 105 -7.42 -17.78 24.46
C ARG A 105 -7.92 -16.43 23.95
N ARG A 106 -8.97 -15.94 24.60
CA ARG A 106 -9.45 -14.55 24.44
C ARG A 106 -8.53 -13.68 25.28
N ILE A 107 -7.77 -12.82 24.62
CA ILE A 107 -7.05 -11.74 25.29
C ILE A 107 -7.92 -10.51 25.04
N ASP A 108 -8.74 -10.17 26.03
CA ASP A 108 -9.33 -8.83 26.14
C ASP A 108 -8.20 -7.87 26.54
N LEU A 109 -8.13 -6.73 25.85
CA LEU A 109 -7.26 -5.61 26.20
C LEU A 109 -7.88 -4.77 27.32
#